data_AF-A0A967VPS2-F1
#
_entry.id   AF-A0A967VPS2-F1
#
_cell.length_a   1.000
_cell.length_b   1.000
_cell.length_c   1.000
_cell.angle_alpha   90.00
_cell.angle_beta   90.00
_cell.angle_gamma   90.00
#
_symmetry.space_group_name_H-M   'P 1'
#
loop_
_entity.id
_entity.type
_entity.pdbx_description
1 polymer ?
#
loop_
_entity_poly.entity_id
_entity_poly.type
_entity_poly.pdbx_seq_one_letter_code
_entity_poly.pdbx_strand_id
1 'polypeptide(L)' 'ARGARLVAISSEDAESGREWKEELGLPFPLLVDDDLSVIRAYGVYHENESK' A
#
# COMPACT_ATOMS: atom_id res chain seq x y z
N ALA A 1 16.97 12.18 8.23
CA ALA A 1 16.40 10.82 8.19
C ALA A 1 17.30 9.88 9.02
N ARG A 2 16.75 9.07 9.94
CA ARG A 2 17.52 8.22 10.88
C ARG A 2 17.84 6.81 10.34
N GLY A 3 18.09 6.65 9.04
CA GLY A 3 18.36 5.34 8.43
C GLY A 3 17.14 4.42 8.25
N ALA A 4 15.92 4.91 8.49
CA ALA A 4 14.70 4.17 8.22
C ALA A 4 14.45 4.00 6.70
N ARG A 5 13.88 2.85 6.32
CA ARG A 5 13.41 2.56 4.97
C ARG A 5 11.88 2.66 4.95
N LEU A 6 11.34 3.43 4.01
CA LEU A 6 9.89 3.53 3.81
C LEU A 6 9.44 2.54 2.74
N VAL A 7 8.29 1.93 2.97
CA VAL A 7 7.52 1.17 1.99
C VAL A 7 6.05 1.51 2.21
N ALA A 8 5.28 1.53 1.13
CA ALA A 8 3.82 1.55 1.18
C ALA A 8 3.28 0.14 0.93
N ILE A 9 2.05 -0.10 1.35
CA ILE A 9 1.32 -1.36 1.14
C ILE A 9 -0.11 -1.01 0.70
N SER A 10 -0.66 -1.77 -0.24
CA SER A 10 -2.01 -1.58 -0.76
C SER A 10 -2.70 -2.93 -0.95
N SER A 11 -4.02 -2.96 -0.77
CA SER A 11 -4.86 -4.12 -1.12
C SER A 11 -5.21 -4.19 -2.60
N GLU A 12 -4.95 -3.12 -3.35
CA GLU A 12 -5.16 -3.08 -4.80
C GLU A 12 -4.11 -3.98 -5.50
N ASP A 13 -4.44 -4.46 -6.69
CA ASP A 13 -3.54 -5.33 -7.46
C ASP A 13 -2.24 -4.61 -7.92
N ALA A 14 -1.32 -5.41 -8.48
CA ALA A 14 -0.02 -4.92 -8.90
C ALA A 14 -0.07 -3.92 -10.08
N GLU A 15 -1.06 -4.02 -10.96
CA GLU A 15 -1.20 -3.13 -12.12
C GLU A 15 -1.69 -1.76 -11.65
N SER A 16 -2.80 -1.73 -10.91
CA SER A 16 -3.36 -0.52 -10.29
C SER A 16 -2.35 0.17 -9.39
N GLY A 17 -1.62 -0.61 -8.57
CA GLY A 17 -0.56 -0.09 -7.71
C GLY A 17 0.61 0.51 -8.50
N ARG A 18 0.98 -0.07 -9.64
CA ARG A 18 2.03 0.46 -10.51
C ARG A 18 1.62 1.81 -11.10
N GLU A 19 0.42 1.90 -11.66
CA GLU A 19 -0.11 3.15 -12.23
C GLU A 19 -0.13 4.25 -11.17
N TRP A 20 -0.64 3.96 -9.97
CA TRP A 20 -0.64 4.91 -8.85
C TRP A 20 0.75 5.38 -8.45
N LYS A 21 1.72 4.47 -8.40
CA LYS A 21 3.10 4.80 -8.07
C LYS A 21 3.71 5.75 -9.11
N GLU A 22 3.42 5.52 -10.39
CA GLU A 22 3.88 6.35 -11.51
C GLU A 22 3.20 7.73 -11.49
N GLU A 23 1.87 7.78 -11.33
CA GLU A 23 1.08 9.02 -11.28
C GLU A 23 1.49 9.93 -10.11
N LEU A 24 1.64 9.35 -8.91
CA LEU A 24 1.96 10.09 -7.69
C LEU A 24 3.48 10.31 -7.51
N GLY A 25 4.32 9.74 -8.37
CA GLY A 25 5.77 9.88 -8.30
C GLY A 25 6.36 9.38 -6.97
N LEU A 26 5.81 8.29 -6.41
CA LEU A 26 6.17 7.84 -5.07
C LEU A 26 7.64 7.38 -5.01
N PRO A 27 8.47 7.94 -4.11
CA PRO A 27 9.91 7.65 -4.06
C PRO A 27 10.26 6.36 -3.30
N PHE A 28 9.26 5.54 -2.97
CA PHE A 28 9.40 4.31 -2.20
C PHE A 28 8.68 3.13 -2.88
N PRO A 29 9.03 1.88 -2.55
CA PRO A 29 8.30 0.71 -3.01
C PRO A 29 6.84 0.74 -2.52
N LEU A 30 5.94 0.25 -3.38
CA LEU A 30 4.56 -0.06 -3.04
C LEU A 30 4.39 -1.58 -3.11
N LEU A 31 4.05 -2.21 -1.99
CA LEU A 31 3.79 -3.63 -1.86
C LEU A 31 2.31 -3.91 -2.09
N VAL A 32 2.01 -5.10 -2.59
CA VAL A 32 0.64 -5.62 -2.79
C VAL A 32 0.32 -6.59 -1.65
N ASP A 33 -0.86 -6.41 -1.06
CA ASP A 33 -1.45 -7.23 0.01
C ASP A 33 -2.88 -7.61 -0.41
N ASP A 34 -2.98 -8.33 -1.51
CA ASP A 34 -4.25 -8.73 -2.14
C ASP A 34 -5.08 -9.68 -1.28
N ASP A 35 -4.44 -10.45 -0.40
CA ASP A 35 -5.08 -11.31 0.59
C ASP A 35 -5.44 -10.61 1.92
N LEU A 36 -5.09 -9.33 2.05
CA LEU A 36 -5.30 -8.49 3.23
C LEU A 36 -4.60 -8.99 4.50
N SER A 37 -3.68 -9.95 4.41
CA SER A 37 -3.08 -10.59 5.57
C SER A 37 -2.28 -9.60 6.41
N VAL A 38 -1.52 -8.70 5.77
CA VAL A 38 -0.70 -7.71 6.47
C VAL A 38 -1.55 -6.54 6.97
N ILE A 39 -2.40 -5.98 6.12
CA ILE A 39 -3.28 -4.85 6.46
C ILE A 39 -4.19 -5.22 7.65
N ARG A 40 -4.73 -6.46 7.68
CA ARG A 40 -5.52 -6.95 8.82
C ARG A 40 -4.65 -7.19 10.06
N ALA A 41 -3.44 -7.74 9.92
CA ALA A 41 -2.54 -7.97 11.06
C ALA A 41 -2.15 -6.67 11.79
N TYR A 42 -2.10 -5.55 11.06
CA TYR A 42 -1.85 -4.21 11.63
C TYR A 42 -3.12 -3.50 12.11
N GLY A 43 -4.31 -4.08 11.92
CA GLY A 43 -5.57 -3.49 12.36
C GLY A 43 -5.97 -2.21 11.63
N VAL A 44 -5.47 -2.02 10.41
CA VAL A 44 -5.70 -0.82 9.57
C VAL A 44 -6.68 -1.08 8.41
N TYR A 45 -7.34 -2.24 8.40
CA TYR A 45 -8.37 -2.55 7.42
C TYR A 45 -9.71 -1.95 7.86
N HIS A 46 -10.33 -1.14 6.99
CA HIS A 46 -11.63 -0.50 7.24
C HIS A 46 -12.67 -1.00 6.24
N GLU A 47 -13.53 -1.94 6.67
CA GLU A 47 -14.46 -2.68 5.81
C GLU A 47 -15.60 -1.83 5.20
N ASN A 48 -15.78 -0.57 5.61
CA ASN A 48 -16.93 0.25 5.20
C ASN A 48 -16.63 1.76 5.14
N GLU A 49 -15.38 2.16 4.93
CA GLU A 49 -15.12 3.57 4.62
C GLU A 49 -15.57 3.85 3.18
N SER A 50 -16.58 4.70 3.04
CA SER A 50 -16.98 5.23 1.74
C SER A 50 -15.76 5.88 1.10
N LYS A 51 -15.29 5.32 -0.03
CA LYS A 51 -14.27 5.94 -0.89
C LYS A 51 -14.74 7.33 -1.34
#